data_AF-A0A0F8XGE9-F1
#
_entry.id   AF-A0A0F8XGE9-F1
#
_cell.length_a   1.000
_cell.length_b   1.000
_cell.length_c   1.000
_cell.angle_alpha   90.00
_cell.angle_beta   90.00
_cell.angle_gamma   90.00
#
_symmetry.space_group_name_H-M   'P 1'
#
loop_
_entity.id
_entity.type
_entity.pdbx_description
1 polymer ?
#
loop_
_entity_poly.entity_id
_entity_poly.type
_entity_poly.pdbx_seq_one_letter_code
_entity_poly.pdbx_strand_id
1 'polypeptide(L)'
;MTPEQIITLRNIELSAQGNIRNLWQDTSNFVYPYIQITSKFEPGTRRTREIFDLTPMLDAEDMVANLKHILFPAGQVFFAIKVGNNTALPDNIQRYISMLTEVTHDAIFNSNFITELDEVLRSLIHFGPASIFSEWTKKIGLNYRNSVIGTYQLIENSKKLVDGIIITIEYTPQQAIDEFADKAGPDIIKAANDPQKVNTKFEYIYIIKPRDVINPNLSANIGSNMPWEQQVVNVKEKLIVFESGFPQFPYHTARWKRPAMEKDGRGISTELLPQIRVLNRMNRDFIEVGNKWANPARETLSSFEGQFRTFPGANNVVRELPSSRAV
;
A
#
# COMPACT_ATOMS: atom_id res chain seq x y z
N MET A 1 3.14 20.48 18.23
CA MET A 1 3.78 21.35 17.21
C MET A 1 2.78 22.38 16.68
N THR A 2 3.23 23.46 16.03
CA THR A 2 2.32 24.38 15.31
C THR A 2 1.84 23.73 13.99
N PRO A 3 0.68 24.12 13.45
CA PRO A 3 0.17 23.58 12.18
C PRO A 3 1.19 23.71 11.03
N GLU A 4 1.90 24.83 10.96
CA GLU A 4 2.88 25.12 9.91
C GLU A 4 4.13 24.23 10.00
N GLN A 5 4.57 23.92 11.22
CA GLN A 5 5.66 22.97 11.43
C GLN A 5 5.28 21.57 10.96
N ILE A 6 4.05 21.13 11.21
CA ILE A 6 3.56 19.82 10.78
C ILE A 6 3.50 19.73 9.26
N ILE A 7 2.96 20.76 8.60
CA ILE A 7 2.90 20.83 7.14
C ILE A 7 4.32 20.83 6.54
N THR A 8 5.24 21.59 7.14
CA THR A 8 6.64 21.65 6.71
C THR A 8 7.32 20.29 6.84
N LEU A 9 7.16 19.62 7.99
CA LEU A 9 7.70 18.29 8.22
C LEU A 9 7.14 17.28 7.21
N ARG A 10 5.83 17.29 6.97
CA ARG A 10 5.20 16.45 5.94
C ARG A 10 5.82 16.69 4.56
N ASN A 11 6.04 17.95 4.18
CA ASN A 11 6.62 18.29 2.88
C ASN A 11 8.08 17.83 2.74
N ILE A 12 8.88 17.94 3.81
CA ILE A 12 10.25 17.43 3.85
C ILE A 12 10.25 15.91 3.62
N GLU A 13 9.43 15.19 4.39
CA GLU A 13 9.36 13.72 4.29
C GLU A 13 8.79 13.24 2.96
N LEU A 14 7.80 13.96 2.42
CA LEU A 14 7.25 13.70 1.10
C LEU A 14 8.28 13.93 -0.01
N SER A 15 9.11 14.98 0.11
CA SER A 15 10.21 15.26 -0.82
C SER A 15 11.28 14.17 -0.77
N ALA A 16 11.65 13.70 0.43
CA ALA A 16 12.57 12.58 0.61
C ALA A 16 12.06 11.28 -0.05
N GLN A 17 10.73 11.08 -0.05
CA GLN A 17 10.09 9.95 -0.75
C GLN A 17 9.95 10.13 -2.26
N GLY A 18 10.35 11.26 -2.86
CA GLY A 18 10.08 11.56 -4.28
C GLY A 18 10.57 10.48 -5.24
N ASN A 19 11.82 10.02 -5.08
CA ASN A 19 12.40 8.99 -5.94
C ASN A 19 11.75 7.62 -5.74
N ILE A 20 11.49 7.23 -4.48
CA ILE A 20 10.94 5.91 -4.18
C ILE A 20 9.46 5.81 -4.56
N ARG A 21 8.71 6.91 -4.52
CA ARG A 21 7.33 6.98 -5.03
C ARG A 21 7.24 6.68 -6.52
N ASN A 22 8.19 7.18 -7.31
CA ASN A 22 8.26 6.84 -8.73
C ASN A 22 8.55 5.35 -8.92
N LEU A 23 9.45 4.77 -8.13
CA LEU A 23 9.71 3.33 -8.14
C LEU A 23 8.46 2.51 -7.76
N TRP A 24 7.72 2.93 -6.73
CA TRP A 24 6.47 2.28 -6.33
C TRP A 24 5.41 2.40 -7.42
N GLN A 25 5.26 3.57 -8.05
CA GLN A 25 4.32 3.77 -9.15
C GLN A 25 4.68 2.88 -10.35
N ASP A 26 5.96 2.83 -10.71
CA ASP A 26 6.48 1.96 -11.76
C ASP A 26 6.20 0.49 -11.47
N THR A 27 6.38 0.06 -10.22
CA THR A 27 6.11 -1.32 -9.78
C THR A 27 4.61 -1.62 -9.83
N SER A 28 3.78 -0.68 -9.37
CA SER A 28 2.32 -0.78 -9.43
C SER A 28 1.83 -0.99 -10.85
N ASN A 29 2.42 -0.32 -11.85
CA ASN A 29 1.99 -0.45 -13.24
C ASN A 29 2.14 -1.87 -13.82
N PHE A 30 3.04 -2.70 -13.28
CA PHE A 30 3.29 -4.06 -13.76
C PHE A 30 2.76 -5.17 -12.85
N VAL A 31 2.71 -4.96 -11.53
CA VAL A 31 2.41 -6.04 -10.57
C VAL A 31 1.15 -5.79 -9.74
N TYR A 32 0.89 -4.54 -9.34
CA TYR A 32 -0.29 -4.20 -8.53
C TYR A 32 -0.97 -2.93 -9.04
N PRO A 33 -1.71 -3.02 -10.17
CA PRO A 33 -2.18 -1.85 -10.92
C PRO A 33 -3.44 -1.21 -10.32
N TYR A 34 -3.73 -1.44 -9.04
CA TYR A 34 -4.92 -0.90 -8.37
C TYR A 34 -4.60 0.31 -7.48
N ILE A 35 -3.35 0.48 -7.07
CA ILE A 35 -2.96 1.54 -6.14
C ILE A 35 -2.67 2.87 -6.85
N GLN A 36 -2.89 3.98 -6.16
CA GLN A 36 -2.62 5.34 -6.66
C GLN A 36 -1.55 5.97 -5.78
N ILE A 37 -0.35 6.17 -6.33
CA ILE A 37 0.80 6.71 -5.58
C ILE A 37 1.13 8.11 -6.07
N THR A 38 1.45 8.22 -7.36
CA THR A 38 1.76 9.50 -8.02
C THR A 38 0.67 9.85 -9.02
N SER A 39 0.17 8.84 -9.75
CA SER A 39 -0.87 9.03 -10.76
C SER A 39 -2.26 8.86 -10.14
N LYS A 40 -3.13 9.87 -10.31
CA LYS A 40 -4.56 9.78 -9.98
C LYS A 40 -5.32 9.23 -11.19
N PHE A 41 -6.20 8.25 -10.97
CA PHE A 41 -7.02 7.66 -12.03
C PHE A 41 -8.49 7.70 -11.64
N GLU A 42 -9.36 7.82 -12.65
CA GLU A 42 -10.80 7.71 -12.47
C GLU A 42 -11.20 6.26 -12.13
N PRO A 43 -12.08 6.06 -11.13
CA PRO A 43 -12.60 4.74 -10.78
C PRO A 43 -13.17 3.98 -12.00
N GLY A 44 -12.85 2.69 -12.13
CA GLY A 44 -13.33 1.84 -13.21
C GLY A 44 -12.50 1.87 -14.51
N THR A 45 -11.45 2.70 -14.58
CA THR A 45 -10.52 2.71 -15.71
C THR A 45 -9.77 1.37 -15.81
N ARG A 46 -9.63 0.81 -17.01
CA ARG A 46 -8.82 -0.40 -17.25
C ARG A 46 -7.33 -0.09 -17.08
N ARG A 47 -6.65 -0.78 -16.15
CA ARG A 47 -5.24 -0.50 -15.78
C ARG A 47 -4.23 -1.58 -16.23
N THR A 48 -4.70 -2.68 -16.80
CA THR A 48 -3.86 -3.83 -17.21
C THR A 48 -3.44 -3.79 -18.68
N ARG A 49 -3.59 -2.66 -19.39
CA ARG A 49 -3.33 -2.58 -20.84
C ARG A 49 -1.87 -2.81 -21.23
N GLU A 50 -0.93 -2.45 -20.35
CA GLU A 50 0.51 -2.57 -20.60
C GLU A 50 1.11 -3.86 -20.01
N ILE A 51 0.26 -4.75 -19.48
CA ILE A 51 0.65 -6.02 -18.88
C ILE A 51 0.37 -7.13 -19.91
N PHE A 52 1.45 -7.66 -20.48
CA PHE A 52 1.48 -8.77 -21.43
C PHE A 52 1.88 -10.09 -20.77
N ASP A 53 2.55 -10.03 -19.63
CA ASP A 53 2.90 -11.19 -18.80
C ASP A 53 2.26 -11.06 -17.41
N LEU A 54 1.50 -12.08 -17.00
CA LEU A 54 0.80 -12.09 -15.71
C LEU A 54 1.57 -12.84 -14.60
N THR A 55 2.68 -13.51 -14.92
CA THR A 55 3.44 -14.33 -13.98
C THR A 55 3.86 -13.55 -12.73
N PRO A 56 4.43 -12.32 -12.82
CA PRO A 56 4.78 -11.54 -11.63
C PRO A 56 3.59 -11.22 -10.73
N MET A 57 2.40 -11.02 -11.31
CA MET A 57 1.18 -10.74 -10.54
C MET A 57 0.73 -12.00 -9.78
N LEU A 58 0.65 -13.13 -10.48
CA LEU A 58 0.19 -14.40 -9.90
C LEU A 58 1.16 -14.89 -8.81
N ASP A 59 2.47 -14.86 -9.09
CA ASP A 59 3.49 -15.30 -8.14
C ASP A 59 3.50 -14.41 -6.87
N ALA A 60 3.24 -13.11 -7.01
CA ALA A 60 3.13 -12.21 -5.87
C ALA A 60 1.90 -12.54 -5.01
N GLU A 61 0.75 -12.82 -5.62
CA GLU A 61 -0.46 -13.27 -4.92
C GLU A 61 -0.26 -14.61 -4.20
N ASP A 62 0.38 -15.57 -4.85
CA ASP A 62 0.73 -16.86 -4.26
C ASP A 62 1.69 -16.67 -3.07
N MET A 63 2.63 -15.73 -3.17
CA MET A 63 3.51 -15.41 -2.07
C MET A 63 2.76 -14.76 -0.89
N VAL A 64 1.82 -13.83 -1.14
CA VAL A 64 0.96 -13.26 -0.09
C VAL A 64 0.19 -14.38 0.62
N ALA A 65 -0.47 -15.24 -0.14
CA ALA A 65 -1.28 -16.33 0.40
C ALA A 65 -0.45 -17.30 1.25
N ASN A 66 0.74 -17.68 0.75
CA ASN A 66 1.64 -18.58 1.47
C ASN A 66 2.21 -17.93 2.74
N LEU A 67 2.63 -16.66 2.69
CA LEU A 67 3.10 -15.96 3.89
C LEU A 67 2.01 -15.85 4.95
N LYS A 68 0.78 -15.52 4.55
CA LYS A 68 -0.38 -15.50 5.45
C LYS A 68 -0.60 -16.87 6.09
N HIS A 69 -0.59 -17.94 5.30
CA HIS A 69 -0.80 -19.29 5.80
C HIS A 69 0.29 -19.74 6.79
N ILE A 70 1.56 -19.38 6.53
CA ILE A 70 2.69 -19.76 7.39
C ILE A 70 2.75 -18.92 8.66
N LEU A 71 2.57 -17.61 8.56
CA LEU A 71 2.74 -16.67 9.68
C LEU A 71 1.49 -16.55 10.54
N PHE A 72 0.31 -16.67 9.94
CA PHE A 72 -0.99 -16.45 10.57
C PHE A 72 -2.00 -17.53 10.19
N PRO A 73 -1.70 -18.82 10.47
CA PRO A 73 -2.61 -19.92 10.17
C PRO A 73 -3.97 -19.72 10.84
N ALA A 74 -5.04 -19.74 10.04
CA ALA A 74 -6.40 -19.55 10.54
C ALA A 74 -6.79 -20.68 11.50
N GLY A 75 -7.34 -20.32 12.67
CA GLY A 75 -7.77 -21.28 13.68
C GLY A 75 -6.63 -21.95 14.45
N GLN A 76 -5.38 -21.47 14.32
CA GLN A 76 -4.24 -21.95 15.09
C GLN A 76 -3.56 -20.81 15.85
N VAL A 77 -2.90 -21.18 16.95
CA VAL A 77 -2.09 -20.26 17.75
C VAL A 77 -0.76 -20.02 17.03
N PHE A 78 -0.45 -18.76 16.70
CA PHE A 78 0.77 -18.38 15.96
C PHE A 78 1.82 -17.66 16.82
N PHE A 79 1.48 -17.30 18.07
CA PHE A 79 2.46 -16.91 19.09
C PHE A 79 2.09 -17.47 20.46
N ALA A 80 3.06 -17.55 21.37
CA ALA A 80 2.82 -17.92 22.76
C ALA A 80 3.42 -16.88 23.69
N ILE A 81 2.65 -16.46 24.69
CA ILE A 81 3.15 -15.55 25.72
C ILE A 81 3.94 -16.35 26.72
N LYS A 82 5.10 -15.83 27.13
CA LYS A 82 5.98 -16.47 28.12
C LYS A 82 6.51 -15.43 29.09
N VAL A 83 6.70 -15.82 30.33
CA VAL A 83 7.41 -14.99 31.32
C VAL A 83 8.90 -15.24 31.12
N GLY A 84 9.69 -14.17 30.96
CA GLY A 84 11.11 -14.25 30.61
C GLY A 84 12.06 -14.76 31.72
N ASN A 85 11.54 -15.13 32.89
CA ASN A 85 12.36 -15.65 33.98
C ASN A 85 12.59 -17.16 33.83
N ASN A 86 13.83 -17.62 34.01
CA ASN A 86 14.23 -19.04 33.97
C ASN A 86 13.73 -19.88 35.15
N THR A 87 12.89 -19.33 36.03
CA THR A 87 12.35 -20.04 37.19
C THR A 87 11.12 -20.85 36.80
N ALA A 88 11.00 -22.07 37.33
CA ALA A 88 9.79 -22.87 37.18
C ALA A 88 8.58 -22.07 37.71
N LEU A 89 7.65 -21.76 36.81
CA LEU A 89 6.41 -21.07 37.18
C LEU A 89 5.47 -22.07 37.87
N PRO A 90 4.78 -21.68 38.95
CA PRO A 90 3.70 -22.48 39.50
C PRO A 90 2.61 -22.78 38.45
N ASP A 91 1.98 -23.94 38.55
CA ASP A 91 1.01 -24.45 37.56
C ASP A 91 -0.15 -23.48 37.27
N ASN A 92 -0.62 -22.75 38.27
CA ASN A 92 -1.69 -21.77 38.12
C ASN A 92 -1.28 -20.61 37.19
N ILE A 93 -0.03 -20.14 37.28
CA ILE A 93 0.48 -19.07 36.42
C ILE A 93 0.64 -19.59 34.99
N GLN A 94 1.15 -20.81 34.82
CA GLN A 94 1.28 -21.43 33.50
C GLN A 94 -0.09 -21.54 32.81
N ARG A 95 -1.11 -22.06 33.52
CA ARG A 95 -2.49 -22.14 33.00
C ARG A 95 -3.03 -20.77 32.61
N TYR A 96 -2.83 -19.77 33.46
CA TYR A 96 -3.28 -18.41 33.16
C TYR A 96 -2.63 -17.85 31.89
N ILE A 97 -1.33 -18.07 31.69
CA ILE A 97 -0.61 -17.63 30.48
C ILE A 97 -1.12 -18.36 29.24
N SER A 98 -1.40 -19.66 29.33
CA SER A 98 -2.01 -20.42 28.24
C SER A 98 -3.40 -19.88 27.89
N MET A 99 -4.25 -19.64 28.89
CA MET A 99 -5.57 -19.02 28.69
C MET A 99 -5.45 -17.63 28.08
N LEU A 100 -4.50 -16.81 28.54
CA LEU A 100 -4.29 -15.46 28.01
C LEU A 100 -3.81 -15.50 26.55
N THR A 101 -2.98 -16.48 26.19
CA THR A 101 -2.58 -16.72 24.80
C THR A 101 -3.79 -17.06 23.94
N GLU A 102 -4.64 -18.00 24.38
CA GLU A 102 -5.86 -18.42 23.67
C GLU A 102 -6.84 -17.26 23.48
N VAL A 103 -7.17 -16.54 24.56
CA VAL A 103 -8.08 -15.37 24.52
C VAL A 103 -7.55 -14.28 23.59
N THR A 104 -6.23 -14.08 23.54
CA THR A 104 -5.64 -13.07 22.63
C THR A 104 -5.80 -13.50 21.17
N HIS A 105 -5.60 -14.78 20.85
CA HIS A 105 -5.81 -15.28 19.49
C HIS A 105 -7.28 -15.18 19.09
N ASP A 106 -8.20 -15.56 19.98
CA ASP A 106 -9.64 -15.44 19.74
C ASP A 106 -10.03 -13.98 19.47
N ALA A 107 -9.51 -13.04 20.25
CA ALA A 107 -9.78 -11.62 20.05
C ALA A 107 -9.26 -11.11 18.68
N ILE A 108 -8.09 -11.57 18.24
CA ILE A 108 -7.52 -11.24 16.93
C ILE A 108 -8.34 -11.86 15.80
N PHE A 109 -8.67 -13.16 15.85
CA PHE A 109 -9.41 -13.84 14.79
C PHE A 109 -10.88 -13.39 14.70
N ASN A 110 -11.48 -12.94 15.80
CA ASN A 110 -12.84 -12.36 15.79
C ASN A 110 -12.88 -10.91 15.30
N SER A 111 -11.72 -10.26 15.10
CA SER A 111 -11.62 -8.92 14.53
C SER A 111 -11.45 -8.93 13.01
N ASN A 112 -11.32 -7.75 12.40
CA ASN A 112 -11.00 -7.61 10.97
C ASN A 112 -9.52 -7.83 10.62
N PHE A 113 -8.68 -8.29 11.56
CA PHE A 113 -7.24 -8.45 11.36
C PHE A 113 -6.88 -9.24 10.09
N ILE A 114 -7.52 -10.40 9.86
CA ILE A 114 -7.21 -11.28 8.73
C ILE A 114 -7.49 -10.61 7.38
N THR A 115 -8.49 -9.74 7.31
CA THR A 115 -8.85 -8.98 6.10
C THR A 115 -7.84 -7.87 5.84
N GLU A 116 -7.50 -7.10 6.87
CA GLU A 116 -6.55 -5.98 6.75
C GLU A 116 -5.12 -6.47 6.48
N LEU A 117 -4.77 -7.63 7.02
CA LEU A 117 -3.45 -8.23 6.86
C LEU A 117 -3.13 -8.57 5.40
N ASP A 118 -4.12 -8.93 4.58
CA ASP A 118 -3.90 -9.23 3.15
C ASP A 118 -3.31 -8.02 2.42
N GLU A 119 -3.87 -6.83 2.65
CA GLU A 119 -3.37 -5.60 2.01
C GLU A 119 -2.01 -5.17 2.57
N VAL A 120 -1.77 -5.42 3.86
CA VAL A 120 -0.47 -5.18 4.50
C VAL A 120 0.61 -6.08 3.89
N LEU A 121 0.33 -7.37 3.72
CA LEU A 121 1.25 -8.32 3.09
C LEU A 121 1.46 -8.00 1.60
N ARG A 122 0.42 -7.60 0.87
CA ARG A 122 0.56 -7.08 -0.50
C ARG A 122 1.50 -5.89 -0.51
N SER A 123 1.30 -4.89 0.35
CA SER A 123 2.18 -3.71 0.39
C SER A 123 3.63 -4.08 0.72
N LEU A 124 3.82 -5.02 1.65
CA LEU A 124 5.12 -5.51 2.08
C LEU A 124 5.90 -6.18 0.94
N ILE A 125 5.26 -7.09 0.21
CA ILE A 125 5.88 -7.86 -0.88
C ILE A 125 6.13 -6.97 -2.10
N HIS A 126 5.16 -6.13 -2.46
CA HIS A 126 5.28 -5.31 -3.66
C HIS A 126 6.25 -4.15 -3.44
N PHE A 127 6.03 -3.33 -2.40
CA PHE A 127 6.66 -2.02 -2.26
C PHE A 127 7.73 -1.97 -1.18
N GLY A 128 7.61 -2.77 -0.13
CA GLY A 128 8.59 -2.85 0.95
C GLY A 128 8.07 -2.40 2.31
N PRO A 129 7.63 -1.15 2.48
CA PRO A 129 6.97 -0.73 3.71
C PRO A 129 5.51 -1.17 3.72
N ALA A 130 5.06 -1.61 4.88
CA ALA A 130 3.65 -1.88 5.15
C ALA A 130 3.34 -1.48 6.59
N SER A 131 2.25 -0.75 6.79
CA SER A 131 1.85 -0.25 8.09
C SER A 131 0.39 -0.61 8.35
N ILE A 132 0.13 -1.09 9.57
CA ILE A 132 -1.22 -1.40 10.04
C ILE A 132 -1.49 -0.60 11.32
N PHE A 133 -2.61 0.10 11.35
CA PHE A 133 -3.13 0.74 12.54
C PHE A 133 -3.90 -0.28 13.37
N SER A 134 -3.68 -0.29 14.68
CA SER A 134 -4.47 -1.07 15.64
C SER A 134 -5.10 -0.15 16.66
N GLU A 135 -6.40 -0.31 16.89
CA GLU A 135 -7.11 0.34 17.98
C GLU A 135 -7.96 -0.65 18.77
N TRP A 136 -8.30 -0.24 19.99
CA TRP A 136 -9.26 -0.95 20.82
C TRP A 136 -10.22 0.05 21.43
N THR A 137 -11.52 -0.21 21.27
CA THR A 137 -12.56 0.52 22.00
C THR A 137 -13.55 -0.46 22.61
N LYS A 138 -14.17 -0.09 23.74
CA LYS A 138 -15.20 -0.94 24.38
C LYS A 138 -16.39 -1.26 23.46
N LYS A 139 -16.67 -0.40 22.48
CA LYS A 139 -17.81 -0.54 21.57
C LYS A 139 -17.50 -1.43 20.36
N ILE A 140 -16.30 -1.31 19.81
CA ILE A 140 -15.91 -1.96 18.54
C ILE A 140 -15.08 -3.23 18.79
N GLY A 141 -14.40 -3.31 19.93
CA GLY A 141 -13.37 -4.34 20.18
C GLY A 141 -12.05 -3.96 19.53
N LEU A 142 -11.26 -4.97 19.16
CA LEU A 142 -10.05 -4.79 18.34
C LEU A 142 -10.45 -4.45 16.92
N ASN A 143 -9.88 -3.38 16.38
CA ASN A 143 -10.08 -2.95 15.01
C ASN A 143 -8.74 -2.59 14.38
N TYR A 144 -8.56 -3.03 13.14
CA TYR A 144 -7.36 -2.78 12.36
C TYR A 144 -7.68 -1.95 11.13
N ARG A 145 -6.72 -1.15 10.68
CA ARG A 145 -6.83 -0.41 9.40
C ARG A 145 -5.50 -0.45 8.70
N ASN A 146 -5.46 -0.96 7.47
CA ASN A 146 -4.25 -0.86 6.64
C ASN A 146 -3.96 0.61 6.28
N SER A 147 -2.68 0.94 6.15
CA SER A 147 -2.24 2.23 5.60
C SER A 147 -1.81 2.04 4.16
N VAL A 148 -2.58 2.61 3.23
CA VAL A 148 -2.31 2.52 1.78
C VAL A 148 -0.98 3.18 1.44
N ILE A 149 -0.09 2.47 0.72
CA ILE A 149 1.19 3.03 0.29
C ILE A 149 0.99 4.32 -0.51
N GLY A 150 1.88 5.29 -0.33
CA GLY A 150 1.74 6.61 -0.97
C GLY A 150 0.76 7.56 -0.25
N THR A 151 0.11 7.14 0.83
CA THR A 151 -0.61 8.06 1.73
C THR A 151 0.20 8.45 2.97
N TYR A 152 1.23 7.67 3.33
CA TYR A 152 1.98 7.87 4.57
C TYR A 152 3.49 8.02 4.38
N GLN A 153 4.13 8.67 5.35
CA GLN A 153 5.57 8.78 5.52
C GLN A 153 5.97 8.29 6.91
N LEU A 154 7.04 7.49 6.97
CA LEU A 154 7.59 7.01 8.24
C LEU A 154 8.52 8.07 8.83
N ILE A 155 8.44 8.30 10.14
CA ILE A 155 9.44 9.06 10.89
C ILE A 155 10.37 8.03 11.54
N GLU A 156 11.67 8.32 11.51
CA GLU A 156 12.69 7.41 12.01
C GLU A 156 13.64 8.13 12.98
N ASN A 157 13.91 7.49 14.11
CA ASN A 157 14.87 8.00 15.09
C ASN A 157 16.33 7.72 14.70
N SER A 158 17.26 8.28 15.48
CA SER A 158 18.71 8.08 15.31
C SER A 158 19.15 6.61 15.37
N LYS A 159 18.35 5.73 15.99
CA LYS A 159 18.58 4.27 16.05
C LYS A 159 17.93 3.51 14.91
N LYS A 160 17.47 4.20 13.85
CA LYS A 160 16.93 3.57 12.64
C LYS A 160 15.58 2.83 12.89
N LEU A 161 14.94 3.09 14.04
CA LEU A 161 13.63 2.55 14.40
C LEU A 161 12.54 3.55 13.99
N VAL A 162 11.43 3.01 13.49
CA VAL A 162 10.24 3.82 13.19
C VAL A 162 9.68 4.35 14.50
N ASP A 163 9.68 5.67 14.66
CA ASP A 163 9.23 6.37 15.86
C ASP A 163 8.14 7.40 15.53
N GLY A 164 7.48 7.25 14.39
CA GLY A 164 6.33 8.06 14.06
C GLY A 164 5.84 7.80 12.66
N ILE A 165 4.68 8.36 12.37
CA ILE A 165 4.08 8.28 11.05
C ILE A 165 3.33 9.57 10.75
N ILE A 166 3.44 10.01 9.50
CA ILE A 166 2.65 11.08 8.92
C ILE A 166 1.73 10.44 7.91
N ILE A 167 0.44 10.74 7.95
CA ILE A 167 -0.55 10.20 7.03
C ILE A 167 -1.33 11.35 6.44
N THR A 168 -1.44 11.37 5.13
CA THR A 168 -2.22 12.33 4.37
C THR A 168 -3.51 11.67 3.91
N ILE A 169 -4.64 12.21 4.34
CA ILE A 169 -5.98 11.71 3.99
C ILE A 169 -6.78 12.85 3.35
N GLU A 170 -7.51 12.51 2.29
CA GLU A 170 -8.41 13.43 1.61
C GLU A 170 -9.86 13.14 2.01
N TYR A 171 -10.54 14.09 2.66
CA TYR A 171 -11.95 13.99 3.02
C TYR A 171 -12.83 14.84 2.11
N THR A 172 -14.07 14.40 1.84
CA THR A 172 -15.12 15.30 1.36
C THR A 172 -15.61 16.19 2.51
N PRO A 173 -16.32 17.31 2.24
CA PRO A 173 -16.79 18.19 3.31
C PRO A 173 -17.67 17.46 4.32
N GLN A 174 -18.54 16.56 3.85
CA GLN A 174 -19.40 15.77 4.73
C GLN A 174 -18.59 14.82 5.62
N GLN A 175 -17.63 14.08 5.04
CA GLN A 175 -16.77 13.17 5.80
C GLN A 175 -15.95 13.92 6.86
N ALA A 176 -15.45 15.11 6.52
CA ALA A 176 -14.70 15.95 7.45
C ALA A 176 -15.57 16.46 8.62
N ILE A 177 -16.84 16.82 8.37
CA ILE A 177 -17.78 17.22 9.42
C ILE A 177 -18.17 16.02 10.28
N ASP A 178 -18.37 14.84 9.69
CA ASP A 178 -18.69 13.64 10.47
C ASP A 178 -17.54 13.27 11.42
N GLU A 179 -16.28 13.48 11.01
CA GLU A 179 -15.09 13.17 11.81
C GLU A 179 -14.73 14.27 12.83
N PHE A 180 -14.75 15.54 12.41
CA PHE A 180 -14.23 16.67 13.22
C PHE A 180 -15.31 17.65 13.68
N ALA A 181 -16.56 17.46 13.28
CA ALA A 181 -17.67 18.37 13.54
C ALA A 181 -17.31 19.83 13.17
N ASP A 182 -17.65 20.79 14.04
CA ASP A 182 -17.40 22.22 13.83
C ASP A 182 -15.90 22.59 13.79
N LYS A 183 -15.01 21.67 14.21
CA LYS A 183 -13.56 21.88 14.15
C LYS A 183 -12.96 21.56 12.79
N ALA A 184 -13.74 21.02 11.85
CA ALA A 184 -13.26 20.66 10.51
C ALA A 184 -12.59 21.83 9.77
N GLY A 185 -13.10 23.05 10.00
CA GLY A 185 -12.58 24.30 9.46
C GLY A 185 -13.66 25.14 8.78
N PRO A 186 -13.60 26.49 8.86
CA PRO A 186 -14.67 27.36 8.36
C PRO A 186 -14.92 27.25 6.85
N ASP A 187 -13.88 27.04 6.03
CA ASP A 187 -14.04 26.84 4.59
C ASP A 187 -14.75 25.52 4.26
N ILE A 188 -14.58 24.51 5.10
CA ILE A 188 -15.16 23.17 4.90
C ILE A 188 -16.63 23.16 5.28
N ILE A 189 -16.99 23.85 6.37
CA ILE A 189 -18.38 24.07 6.75
C ILE A 189 -19.12 24.83 5.64
N LYS A 190 -18.48 25.84 5.03
CA LYS A 190 -19.05 26.53 3.86
C LYS A 190 -19.18 25.60 2.65
N ALA A 191 -18.17 24.77 2.38
CA ALA A 191 -18.18 23.83 1.27
C ALA A 191 -19.22 22.72 1.43
N ALA A 192 -19.52 22.29 2.66
CA ALA A 192 -20.55 21.30 2.94
C ALA A 192 -21.96 21.81 2.67
N ASN A 193 -22.19 23.12 2.86
CA ASN A 193 -23.46 23.77 2.57
C ASN A 193 -23.63 24.16 1.09
N ASP A 194 -22.60 23.95 0.26
CA ASP A 194 -22.60 24.28 -1.17
C ASP A 194 -22.79 23.01 -2.01
N PRO A 195 -23.95 22.85 -2.71
CA PRO A 195 -24.22 21.68 -3.53
C PRO A 195 -23.19 21.42 -4.64
N GLN A 196 -22.46 22.45 -5.09
CA GLN A 196 -21.44 22.29 -6.12
C GLN A 196 -20.11 21.73 -5.56
N LYS A 197 -19.90 21.81 -4.25
CA LYS A 197 -18.62 21.45 -3.60
C LYS A 197 -18.68 20.16 -2.80
N VAL A 198 -19.79 19.44 -2.81
CA VAL A 198 -20.01 18.19 -2.07
C VAL A 198 -18.90 17.16 -2.32
N ASN A 199 -18.34 17.12 -3.54
CA ASN A 199 -17.28 16.18 -3.92
C ASN A 199 -15.85 16.75 -3.84
N THR A 200 -15.70 18.01 -3.41
CA THR A 200 -14.38 18.64 -3.29
C THR A 200 -13.56 17.94 -2.21
N LYS A 201 -12.31 17.58 -2.52
CA LYS A 201 -11.43 16.91 -1.57
C LYS A 201 -10.61 17.94 -0.78
N PHE A 202 -10.60 17.78 0.54
CA PHE A 202 -9.82 18.56 1.48
C PHE A 202 -8.76 17.68 2.13
N GLU A 203 -7.53 18.15 2.14
CA GLU A 203 -6.39 17.40 2.63
C GLU A 203 -6.17 17.62 4.13
N TYR A 204 -6.02 16.52 4.85
CA TYR A 204 -5.72 16.48 6.27
C TYR A 204 -4.44 15.70 6.52
N ILE A 205 -3.62 16.20 7.43
CA ILE A 205 -2.39 15.53 7.87
C ILE A 205 -2.60 15.01 9.28
N TYR A 206 -2.52 13.71 9.45
CA TYR A 206 -2.36 13.05 10.73
C TYR A 206 -0.87 12.90 11.01
N ILE A 207 -0.42 13.34 12.17
CA ILE A 207 0.92 13.06 12.65
C ILE A 207 0.82 12.34 13.99
N ILE A 208 1.49 11.20 14.08
CA ILE A 208 1.63 10.44 15.32
C ILE A 208 3.12 10.29 15.61
N LYS A 209 3.56 10.79 16.78
CA LYS A 209 4.95 10.76 17.23
C LYS A 209 5.05 10.75 18.76
N PRO A 210 6.21 10.44 19.35
CA PRO A 210 6.45 10.63 20.76
C PRO A 210 6.21 12.08 21.16
N ARG A 211 5.56 12.25 22.31
CA ARG A 211 5.30 13.55 22.90
C ARG A 211 6.59 14.11 23.49
N ASP A 212 6.94 15.33 23.10
CA ASP A 212 8.18 15.99 23.56
C ASP A 212 8.10 16.39 25.05
N VAL A 213 6.90 16.78 25.51
CA VAL A 213 6.65 17.25 26.88
C VAL A 213 5.51 16.46 27.51
N ILE A 214 5.81 15.69 28.55
CA ILE A 214 4.81 14.98 29.36
C ILE A 214 4.68 15.72 30.69
N ASN A 215 3.47 16.12 31.05
CA ASN A 215 3.20 16.77 32.33
C ASN A 215 3.13 15.69 33.44
N PRO A 216 4.03 15.69 34.43
CA PRO A 216 4.04 14.69 35.49
C PRO A 216 2.81 14.78 36.42
N ASN A 217 2.08 15.90 36.41
CA ASN A 217 0.89 16.11 37.25
C ASN A 217 -0.40 15.59 36.60
N LEU A 218 -0.36 15.21 35.33
CA LEU A 218 -1.52 14.68 34.60
C LEU A 218 -1.39 13.17 34.45
N SER A 219 -2.50 12.45 34.48
CA SER A 219 -2.50 11.01 34.19
C SER A 219 -2.05 10.75 32.75
N ALA A 220 -1.22 9.74 32.55
CA ALA A 220 -0.79 9.29 31.22
C ALA A 220 -1.95 8.73 30.36
N ASN A 221 -3.16 8.60 30.92
CA ASN A 221 -4.36 8.18 30.21
C ASN A 221 -5.21 9.36 29.70
N ILE A 222 -4.80 10.60 29.98
CA ILE A 222 -5.46 11.79 29.42
C ILE A 222 -4.91 12.00 28.01
N GLY A 223 -5.76 12.17 27.00
CA GLY A 223 -5.33 12.28 25.59
C GLY A 223 -4.25 13.34 25.35
N SER A 224 -4.31 14.47 26.06
CA SER A 224 -3.30 15.53 26.00
C SER A 224 -1.98 15.21 26.71
N ASN A 225 -1.90 14.12 27.46
CA ASN A 225 -0.72 13.71 28.23
C ASN A 225 -0.25 12.27 27.96
N MET A 226 -0.87 11.59 26.99
CA MET A 226 -0.43 10.27 26.55
C MET A 226 0.97 10.33 25.90
N PRO A 227 1.81 9.28 26.03
CA PRO A 227 3.20 9.27 25.55
C PRO A 227 3.35 9.47 24.04
N TRP A 228 2.38 9.00 23.26
CA TRP A 228 2.32 9.23 21.82
C TRP A 228 1.26 10.27 21.55
N GLU A 229 1.63 11.37 20.90
CA GLU A 229 0.67 12.40 20.53
C GLU A 229 0.12 12.16 19.13
N GLN A 230 -1.16 12.48 18.93
CA GLN A 230 -1.81 12.56 17.64
C GLN A 230 -2.26 14.00 17.43
N GLN A 231 -1.79 14.62 16.35
CA GLN A 231 -2.31 15.91 15.90
C GLN A 231 -2.87 15.74 14.48
N VAL A 232 -4.00 16.37 14.21
CA VAL A 232 -4.60 16.41 12.88
C VAL A 232 -4.70 17.85 12.41
N VAL A 233 -4.15 18.12 11.23
CA VAL A 233 -4.07 19.46 10.65
C VAL A 233 -4.85 19.52 9.35
N ASN A 234 -5.76 20.49 9.25
CA ASN A 234 -6.33 20.92 7.97
C ASN A 234 -5.27 21.74 7.22
N VAL A 235 -4.82 21.23 6.07
CA VAL A 235 -3.69 21.81 5.32
C VAL A 235 -4.02 23.18 4.75
N LYS A 236 -5.25 23.35 4.25
CA LYS A 236 -5.67 24.57 3.56
C LYS A 236 -5.73 25.76 4.53
N GLU A 237 -6.33 25.54 5.69
CA GLU A 237 -6.57 26.59 6.69
C GLU A 237 -5.48 26.66 7.76
N LYS A 238 -4.50 25.75 7.70
CA LYS A 238 -3.41 25.63 8.69
C LYS A 238 -3.96 25.58 10.12
N LEU A 239 -5.00 24.79 10.33
CA LEU A 239 -5.70 24.67 11.61
C LEU A 239 -5.49 23.26 12.18
N ILE A 240 -5.18 23.16 13.47
CA ILE A 240 -5.25 21.88 14.18
C ILE A 240 -6.73 21.60 14.51
N VAL A 241 -7.28 20.54 13.93
CA VAL A 241 -8.70 20.17 14.06
C VAL A 241 -8.92 19.15 15.18
N PHE A 242 -7.89 18.36 15.49
CA PHE A 242 -7.95 17.33 16.52
C PHE A 242 -6.59 17.14 17.19
N GLU A 243 -6.61 16.99 18.52
CA GLU A 243 -5.46 16.64 19.34
C GLU A 243 -5.85 15.55 20.32
N SER A 244 -5.06 14.49 20.36
CA SER A 244 -5.22 13.39 21.31
C SER A 244 -3.86 12.68 21.47
N GLY A 245 -3.89 11.45 21.94
CA GLY A 245 -2.72 10.60 21.97
C GLY A 245 -3.07 9.13 22.14
N PHE A 246 -2.01 8.33 22.27
CA PHE A 246 -2.09 6.90 22.50
C PHE A 246 -1.14 6.48 23.63
N PRO A 247 -1.52 5.49 24.46
CA PRO A 247 -0.62 4.94 25.47
C PRO A 247 0.62 4.27 24.85
N GLN A 248 0.47 3.71 23.65
CA GLN A 248 1.52 3.02 22.87
C GLN A 248 1.40 3.44 21.40
N PHE A 249 2.47 3.24 20.62
CA PHE A 249 2.43 3.56 19.19
C PHE A 249 1.38 2.69 18.48
N PRO A 250 0.35 3.28 17.86
CA PRO A 250 -0.76 2.49 17.32
C PRO A 250 -0.51 1.96 15.91
N TYR A 251 0.59 2.36 15.26
CA TYR A 251 0.96 1.91 13.92
C TYR A 251 2.11 0.90 14.01
N HIS A 252 1.89 -0.28 13.44
CA HIS A 252 2.88 -1.34 13.37
C HIS A 252 3.40 -1.43 11.94
N THR A 253 4.64 -0.95 11.75
CA THR A 253 5.26 -0.87 10.42
C THR A 253 6.29 -1.98 10.22
N ALA A 254 6.07 -2.80 9.21
CA ALA A 254 7.04 -3.75 8.68
C ALA A 254 7.77 -3.16 7.47
N ARG A 255 9.04 -3.58 7.28
CA ARG A 255 9.84 -3.29 6.09
C ARG A 255 10.45 -4.60 5.60
N TRP A 256 10.14 -5.03 4.38
CA TRP A 256 10.59 -6.32 3.84
C TRP A 256 12.12 -6.41 3.83
N LYS A 257 12.76 -5.46 3.14
CA LYS A 257 14.20 -5.28 3.15
C LYS A 257 14.53 -3.82 3.30
N ARG A 258 15.63 -3.54 3.98
CA ARG A 258 16.12 -2.18 4.17
C ARG A 258 17.55 -2.03 3.65
N PRO A 259 17.72 -1.59 2.39
CA PRO A 259 19.03 -1.23 1.86
C PRO A 259 19.70 -0.10 2.66
N ALA A 260 21.02 -0.02 2.58
CA ALA A 260 21.78 1.04 3.23
C ALA A 260 21.29 2.42 2.75
N MET A 261 21.10 3.34 3.70
CA MET A 261 20.61 4.71 3.45
C MET A 261 19.15 4.83 2.96
N GLU A 262 18.37 3.75 2.93
CA GLU A 262 16.93 3.82 2.64
C GLU A 262 16.10 3.72 3.92
N LYS A 263 15.09 4.59 4.05
CA LYS A 263 14.19 4.65 5.21
C LYS A 263 12.98 3.74 5.02
N ASP A 264 12.29 3.87 3.89
CA ASP A 264 11.03 3.15 3.63
C ASP A 264 11.24 1.67 3.26
N GLY A 265 12.44 1.30 2.80
CA GLY A 265 12.76 -0.08 2.42
C GLY A 265 12.24 -0.47 1.04
N ARG A 266 12.48 -1.72 0.63
CA ARG A 266 12.11 -2.28 -0.67
C ARG A 266 11.44 -3.63 -0.55
N GLY A 267 10.41 -3.83 -1.38
CA GLY A 267 9.72 -5.10 -1.56
C GLY A 267 10.35 -5.92 -2.68
N ILE A 268 9.98 -7.18 -2.77
CA ILE A 268 10.49 -8.10 -3.79
C ILE A 268 10.16 -7.59 -5.19
N SER A 269 8.93 -7.11 -5.43
CA SER A 269 8.54 -6.62 -6.75
C SER A 269 9.33 -5.37 -7.14
N THR A 270 9.61 -4.46 -6.20
CA THR A 270 10.50 -3.32 -6.47
C THR A 270 11.94 -3.73 -6.78
N GLU A 271 12.46 -4.81 -6.20
CA GLU A 271 13.80 -5.32 -6.49
C GLU A 271 13.88 -6.02 -7.85
N LEU A 272 12.84 -6.78 -8.21
CA LEU A 272 12.77 -7.55 -9.46
C LEU A 272 12.16 -6.77 -10.64
N LEU A 273 11.77 -5.51 -10.44
CA LEU A 273 11.16 -4.67 -11.46
C LEU A 273 11.92 -4.66 -12.82
N PRO A 274 13.27 -4.62 -12.87
CA PRO A 274 13.99 -4.70 -14.14
C PRO A 274 13.71 -5.99 -14.91
N GLN A 275 13.66 -7.13 -14.23
CA GLN A 275 13.38 -8.43 -14.87
C GLN A 275 11.92 -8.54 -15.30
N ILE A 276 10.99 -8.03 -14.47
CA ILE A 276 9.57 -7.94 -14.79
C ILE A 276 9.37 -7.15 -16.09
N ARG A 277 10.06 -6.02 -16.25
CA ARG A 277 10.01 -5.22 -17.49
C ARG A 277 10.53 -5.96 -18.71
N VAL A 278 11.63 -6.70 -18.56
CA VAL A 278 12.20 -7.51 -19.66
C VAL A 278 11.21 -8.61 -20.07
N LEU A 279 10.68 -9.36 -19.10
CA LEU A 279 9.71 -10.43 -19.36
C LEU A 279 8.45 -9.89 -20.06
N ASN A 280 7.89 -8.80 -19.54
CA ASN A 280 6.72 -8.17 -20.12
C ASN A 280 6.97 -7.67 -21.56
N ARG A 281 8.17 -7.12 -21.82
CA ARG A 281 8.58 -6.70 -23.17
C ARG A 281 8.78 -7.90 -24.10
N MET A 282 9.38 -8.99 -23.63
CA MET A 282 9.56 -10.21 -24.41
C MET A 282 8.21 -10.78 -24.88
N ASN A 283 7.21 -10.84 -24.00
CA ASN A 283 5.87 -11.31 -24.39
C ASN A 283 5.21 -10.36 -25.39
N ARG A 284 5.35 -9.05 -25.23
CA ARG A 284 4.87 -8.07 -26.21
C ARG A 284 5.51 -8.29 -27.59
N ASP A 285 6.83 -8.41 -27.62
CA ASP A 285 7.59 -8.60 -28.86
C ASP A 285 7.22 -9.94 -29.51
N PHE A 286 6.99 -11.00 -28.72
CA PHE A 286 6.52 -12.29 -29.20
C PHE A 286 5.11 -12.21 -29.82
N ILE A 287 4.19 -11.47 -29.19
CA ILE A 287 2.85 -11.20 -29.75
C ILE A 287 2.98 -10.44 -31.08
N GLU A 288 3.89 -9.46 -31.16
CA GLU A 288 4.14 -8.72 -32.40
C GLU A 288 4.69 -9.61 -33.51
N VAL A 289 5.63 -10.51 -33.20
CA VAL A 289 6.12 -11.54 -34.14
C VAL A 289 4.96 -12.42 -34.60
N GLY A 290 4.14 -12.93 -33.68
CA GLY A 290 2.94 -13.71 -34.02
C GLY A 290 1.99 -12.98 -34.96
N ASN A 291 1.76 -11.67 -34.73
CA ASN A 291 0.95 -10.83 -35.61
C ASN A 291 1.57 -10.65 -37.00
N LYS A 292 2.89 -10.46 -37.08
CA LYS A 292 3.63 -10.38 -38.35
C LYS A 292 3.63 -11.71 -39.10
N TRP A 293 3.64 -12.83 -38.41
CA TRP A 293 3.53 -14.16 -39.03
C TRP A 293 2.11 -14.48 -39.49
N ALA A 294 1.09 -14.08 -38.72
CA ALA A 294 -0.32 -14.25 -39.07
C ALA A 294 -0.75 -13.35 -40.23
N ASN A 295 -0.24 -12.12 -40.28
CA ASN A 295 -0.47 -11.17 -41.36
C ASN A 295 0.87 -10.57 -41.85
N PRO A 296 1.65 -11.35 -42.62
CA PRO A 296 2.92 -10.88 -43.13
C PRO A 296 2.73 -9.75 -44.12
N ALA A 297 3.73 -8.88 -44.22
CA ALA A 297 3.80 -7.91 -45.31
C ALA A 297 3.73 -8.67 -46.64
N ARG A 298 2.88 -8.18 -47.55
CA ARG A 298 2.63 -8.82 -48.84
C ARG A 298 3.13 -7.93 -49.96
N GLU A 299 3.86 -8.50 -50.88
CA GLU A 299 4.12 -7.88 -52.18
C GLU A 299 2.98 -8.21 -53.13
N THR A 300 2.57 -7.20 -53.90
CA THR A 300 1.53 -7.34 -54.93
C THR A 300 2.16 -7.32 -56.31
N LEU A 301 1.90 -8.35 -57.11
CA LEU A 301 2.31 -8.38 -58.53
C LEU A 301 1.44 -7.42 -59.35
N SER A 302 2.02 -6.80 -60.37
CA SER A 302 1.28 -5.95 -61.33
C SER A 302 0.44 -6.76 -62.33
N SER A 303 0.83 -8.01 -62.62
CA SER A 303 0.01 -8.99 -63.34
C SER A 303 0.33 -10.41 -62.88
N PHE A 304 -0.69 -11.29 -62.86
CA PHE A 304 -0.57 -12.70 -62.46
C PHE A 304 -1.25 -13.59 -63.49
N GLU A 305 -0.51 -14.55 -64.06
CA GLU A 305 -1.02 -15.58 -64.97
C GLU A 305 -1.08 -16.93 -64.25
N GLY A 306 -2.28 -17.46 -64.03
CA GLY A 306 -2.50 -18.79 -63.43
C GLY A 306 -3.66 -18.85 -62.43
N GLN A 307 -4.00 -20.05 -61.95
CA GLN A 307 -4.94 -20.23 -60.84
C GLN A 307 -4.22 -20.18 -59.50
N PHE A 308 -4.60 -19.22 -58.64
CA PHE A 308 -4.02 -19.09 -57.31
C PHE A 308 -4.59 -20.15 -56.35
N ARG A 309 -3.70 -20.93 -55.72
CA ARG A 309 -4.08 -21.98 -54.77
C ARG A 309 -3.87 -21.49 -53.34
N THR A 310 -4.91 -21.62 -52.51
CA THR A 310 -4.97 -21.08 -51.14
C THR A 310 -4.90 -22.13 -50.04
N PHE A 311 -4.73 -23.41 -50.37
CA PHE A 311 -4.65 -24.48 -49.37
C PHE A 311 -3.28 -24.52 -48.68
N PRO A 312 -3.18 -25.01 -47.43
CA PRO A 312 -1.91 -25.14 -46.71
C PRO A 312 -0.89 -25.99 -47.49
N GLY A 313 0.34 -25.47 -47.68
CA GLY A 313 1.39 -26.15 -48.44
C GLY A 313 1.28 -26.05 -49.96
N ALA A 314 0.37 -25.21 -50.49
CA ALA A 314 0.29 -24.96 -51.92
C ALA A 314 1.52 -24.21 -52.44
N ASN A 315 2.16 -24.78 -53.47
CA ASN A 315 3.22 -24.11 -54.21
C ASN A 315 2.61 -23.34 -55.37
N ASN A 316 2.64 -22.00 -55.28
CA ASN A 316 2.27 -21.10 -56.38
C ASN A 316 3.55 -20.70 -57.12
N VAL A 317 3.63 -21.01 -58.42
CA VAL A 317 4.78 -20.66 -59.26
C VAL A 317 4.66 -19.18 -59.66
N VAL A 318 5.67 -18.38 -59.34
CA VAL A 318 5.74 -16.94 -59.60
C VAL A 318 6.99 -16.60 -60.41
N ARG A 319 6.95 -15.51 -61.20
CA ARG A 319 8.11 -15.07 -62.01
C ARG A 319 9.26 -14.52 -61.15
N GLU A 320 8.94 -13.88 -60.03
CA GLU A 320 9.90 -13.38 -59.04
C GLU A 320 9.45 -13.81 -57.65
N LEU A 321 10.40 -14.25 -56.82
CA LEU A 321 10.13 -14.55 -55.41
C LEU A 321 9.87 -13.24 -54.66
N PRO A 322 8.92 -13.21 -53.70
CA PRO A 322 8.73 -12.03 -52.87
C PRO A 322 10.02 -11.73 -52.09
N SER A 323 10.44 -10.47 -52.12
CA SER A 323 11.65 -10.00 -51.44
C SER A 323 11.44 -9.87 -49.93
N SER A 324 10.21 -9.56 -49.53
CA SER A 324 9.74 -9.51 -48.16
C SER A 324 9.39 -10.91 -47.68
N ARG A 325 10.07 -11.31 -46.60
CA ARG A 325 9.72 -12.49 -45.81
C ARG A 325 9.42 -12.02 -44.41
N ALA A 326 8.35 -12.54 -43.81
CA ALA A 326 8.27 -12.52 -42.36
C ALA A 326 9.42 -13.38 -41.84
N VAL A 327 10.34 -12.74 -41.12
CA VAL A 327 11.36 -13.42 -40.31
C VAL A 327 10.80 -13.57 -38.91
#